data_AF-A0A542ZPB8-F1
#
_entry.id   AF-A0A542ZPB8-F1
#
_cell.length_a   1.000
_cell.length_b   1.000
_cell.length_c   1.000
_cell.angle_alpha   90.00
_cell.angle_beta   90.00
_cell.angle_gamma   90.00
#
_symmetry.space_group_name_H-M   'P 1'
#
loop_
_entity.id
_entity.type
_entity.pdbx_description
1 polymer ?
#
loop_
_entity_poly.entity_id
_entity_poly.type
_entity_poly.pdbx_seq_one_letter_code
_entity_poly.pdbx_strand_id
1 'polypeptide(L)' 'MRVHPSALKHGIDPEDAIQAATWATWIEDLDEDSPARQLRLGFDTRGRLLETLVLVFDSGNELVIHAMKARSQMLDLLP' A
#
# COMPACT_ATOMS: atom_id res chain seq x y z
N MET A 1 -10.13 2.24 5.42
CA MET A 1 -9.43 1.42 4.41
C MET A 1 -9.85 -0.05 4.52
N ARG A 2 -10.05 -0.75 3.41
CA ARG A 2 -10.31 -2.22 3.35
C ARG A 2 -9.15 -2.94 2.65
N VAL A 3 -9.08 -4.25 2.80
CA VAL A 3 -8.08 -5.09 2.11
C VAL A 3 -8.78 -6.14 1.26
N HIS A 4 -8.46 -6.18 -0.03
CA HIS A 4 -8.94 -7.23 -0.91
C HIS A 4 -8.18 -8.54 -0.64
N PRO A 5 -8.82 -9.73 -0.68
CA PRO A 5 -8.14 -11.00 -0.40
C PRO A 5 -6.90 -11.25 -1.28
N SER A 6 -6.88 -10.74 -2.52
CA SER A 6 -5.71 -10.86 -3.40
C SER A 6 -4.47 -10.13 -2.89
N ALA A 7 -4.64 -9.09 -2.06
CA ALA A 7 -3.52 -8.32 -1.54
C ALA A 7 -2.61 -9.15 -0.63
N LEU A 8 -3.17 -10.19 -0.01
CA LEU A 8 -2.52 -11.03 0.99
C LEU A 8 -1.73 -12.19 0.38
N LYS A 9 -1.68 -12.31 -0.96
CA LYS A 9 -1.01 -13.41 -1.67
C LYS A 9 0.49 -13.54 -1.34
N HIS A 10 1.12 -12.50 -0.81
CA HIS A 10 2.53 -12.50 -0.38
C HIS A 10 2.72 -12.73 1.12
N GLY A 11 1.68 -13.19 1.83
CA GLY A 11 1.78 -13.56 3.25
C GLY A 11 1.90 -12.36 4.20
N ILE A 12 1.40 -11.20 3.77
CA ILE A 12 1.24 -10.01 4.62
C ILE A 12 -0.09 -10.12 5.35
N ASP A 13 -0.09 -9.89 6.67
CA ASP A 13 -1.33 -9.84 7.45
C ASP A 13 -2.17 -8.61 7.06
N PRO A 14 -3.51 -8.68 7.07
CA PRO A 14 -4.37 -7.55 6.70
C PRO A 14 -4.11 -6.29 7.53
N GLU A 15 -3.84 -6.45 8.82
CA GLU A 15 -3.54 -5.34 9.74
C GLU A 15 -2.20 -4.66 9.37
N ASP A 16 -1.18 -5.45 9.03
CA ASP A 16 0.11 -4.96 8.58
C ASP A 16 -0.01 -4.16 7.27
N ALA A 17 -0.82 -4.67 6.32
CA ALA A 17 -1.09 -3.98 5.06
C ALA A 17 -1.83 -2.65 5.27
N ILE A 18 -2.84 -2.61 6.15
CA ILE A 18 -3.57 -1.39 6.48
C ILE A 18 -2.65 -0.38 7.17
N GLN A 19 -1.85 -0.82 8.15
CA GLN A 19 -0.92 0.05 8.88
C GLN A 19 0.05 0.74 7.92
N ALA A 20 0.71 -0.04 7.05
CA ALA A 20 1.67 0.47 6.08
C ALA A 20 1.03 1.43 5.06
N ALA A 21 -0.16 1.10 4.55
CA ALA A 21 -0.85 1.92 3.55
C ALA A 21 -1.47 3.21 4.14
N THR A 22 -1.89 3.17 5.40
CA THR A 22 -2.51 4.33 6.08
C THR A 22 -1.45 5.35 6.49
N TRP A 23 -0.32 4.89 7.02
CA TRP A 23 0.79 5.74 7.49
C TRP A 23 1.98 5.67 6.52
N ALA A 24 1.67 5.82 5.24
CA ALA A 24 2.67 5.75 4.19
C ALA A 24 3.70 6.87 4.33
N THR A 25 4.97 6.51 4.22
CA THR A 25 6.10 7.46 4.17
C THR A 25 6.33 7.99 2.75
N TRP A 26 5.81 7.28 1.74
CA TRP A 26 5.87 7.65 0.34
C TRP A 26 4.57 7.25 -0.34
N ILE A 27 4.03 8.15 -1.17
CA ILE A 27 2.83 7.93 -1.99
C ILE A 27 3.15 8.42 -3.39
N GLU A 28 2.92 7.56 -4.38
CA GLU A 28 3.03 7.87 -5.80
C GLU A 28 1.70 7.51 -6.49
N ASP A 29 1.10 8.49 -7.15
CA ASP A 29 -0.05 8.28 -8.02
C ASP A 29 0.43 7.65 -9.33
N LEU A 30 -0.07 6.46 -9.65
CA LEU A 30 0.32 5.71 -10.85
C LEU A 30 -0.53 6.10 -12.07
N ASP A 31 -1.74 6.60 -11.83
CA ASP A 31 -2.64 7.15 -12.84
C ASP A 31 -3.63 8.15 -12.24
N GLU A 32 -4.35 8.83 -13.13
CA GLU A 32 -5.43 9.78 -12.81
C GLU A 32 -6.82 9.16 -13.05
N ASP A 33 -6.92 7.83 -13.16
CA ASP A 33 -8.19 7.12 -13.39
C ASP A 33 -9.05 7.11 -12.11
N SER A 34 -10.34 6.75 -12.22
CA SER A 34 -11.22 6.51 -11.07
C SER A 34 -11.67 5.05 -11.03
N PRO A 35 -11.33 4.27 -9.98
CA PRO A 35 -10.54 4.68 -8.83
C PRO A 35 -9.05 4.87 -9.14
N ALA A 36 -8.43 5.87 -8.54
CA ALA A 36 -7.01 6.18 -8.73
C ALA A 36 -6.14 5.09 -8.11
N ARG A 37 -5.06 4.72 -8.80
CA ARG A 37 -4.09 3.76 -8.28
C ARG A 37 -2.91 4.47 -7.63
N GLN A 38 -2.67 4.14 -6.37
CA GLN A 38 -1.52 4.63 -5.63
C GLN A 38 -0.57 3.50 -5.26
N LEU A 39 0.72 3.73 -5.47
CA LEU A 39 1.80 2.99 -4.83
C LEU A 39 2.10 3.67 -3.50
N ARG A 40 2.01 2.94 -2.40
CA ARG A 40 2.34 3.44 -1.06
C ARG A 40 3.41 2.58 -0.42
N LEU A 41 4.46 3.23 0.08
CA LEU A 41 5.47 2.61 0.93
C LEU A 41 5.23 3.02 2.38
N GLY A 42 5.23 2.05 3.29
CA GLY A 42 5.04 2.33 4.71
C GLY A 42 5.46 1.17 5.59
N PHE A 43 5.64 1.44 6.88
CA PHE A 43 6.04 0.42 7.85
C PHE A 43 4.82 -0.29 8.40
N ASP A 44 4.90 -1.62 8.51
CA ASP A 44 3.89 -2.42 9.18
C ASP A 44 3.99 -2.34 10.71
N THR A 45 3.15 -3.12 11.42
CA THR A 45 3.10 -3.13 12.89
C THR A 45 4.40 -3.65 13.54
N ARG A 46 5.30 -4.25 12.74
CA ARG A 46 6.58 -4.83 13.18
C ARG A 46 7.78 -4.05 12.65
N GLY A 47 7.56 -2.88 12.04
CA GLY A 47 8.62 -2.04 11.50
C GLY A 47 9.25 -2.58 10.21
N ARG A 48 8.62 -3.52 9.50
CA ARG A 48 9.06 -3.93 8.17
C ARG A 48 8.48 -2.98 7.14
N LEU A 49 9.32 -2.49 6.23
CA LEU A 49 8.86 -1.66 5.11
C LEU A 49 8.08 -2.54 4.12
N LEU A 50 6.84 -2.15 3.85
CA LEU A 50 5.96 -2.79 2.89
C LEU A 50 5.72 -1.87 1.70
N GLU A 51 5.51 -2.51 0.56
CA GLU A 51 5.01 -1.92 -0.67
C GLU A 51 3.55 -2.34 -0.83
N THR A 52 2.66 -1.36 -1.02
CA THR A 52 1.22 -1.59 -1.18
C THR A 52 0.67 -0.87 -2.39
N LEU A 53 -0.30 -1.48 -3.08
CA LEU A 53 -1.14 -0.79 -4.07
C LEU A 53 -2.51 -0.55 -3.48
N VAL A 54 -2.95 0.70 -3.54
CA VAL A 54 -4.23 1.17 -2.99
C VAL A 54 -5.06 1.77 -4.11
N LEU A 55 -6.32 1.34 -4.20
CA LEU A 55 -7.35 2.04 -4.98
C LEU A 55 -7.98 3.11 -4.12
N VAL A 56 -7.96 4.36 -4.59
CA VAL A 56 -8.62 5.50 -3.96
C VAL A 56 -9.83 5.87 -4.80
N PHE A 57 -11.02 5.74 -4.23
CA PHE A 57 -12.29 6.02 -4.93
C PHE A 57 -12.68 7.48 -4.70
N ASP A 58 -13.44 8.07 -5.62
CA ASP A 58 -13.95 9.46 -5.50
C ASP A 58 -14.78 9.70 -4.22
N SER A 59 -15.34 8.63 -3.65
CA SER A 59 -16.03 8.64 -2.35
C SER A 59 -15.11 8.81 -1.14
N GLY A 60 -13.79 8.81 -1.32
CA GLY A 60 -12.78 8.76 -0.26
C GLY A 60 -12.55 7.37 0.33
N ASN A 61 -13.27 6.35 -0.14
CA ASN A 61 -13.00 4.98 0.25
C ASN A 61 -11.66 4.51 -0.33
N GLU A 62 -10.98 3.64 0.40
CA GLU A 62 -9.68 3.10 0.01
C GLU A 62 -9.67 1.58 0.12
N LEU A 63 -9.07 0.91 -0.86
CA LEU A 63 -8.94 -0.54 -0.93
C LEU A 63 -7.51 -0.96 -1.28
N VAL A 64 -6.84 -1.66 -0.37
CA VAL A 64 -5.55 -2.31 -0.66
C VAL A 64 -5.79 -3.52 -1.56
N ILE A 65 -5.16 -3.54 -2.72
CA ILE A 65 -5.29 -4.62 -3.73
C ILE A 65 -4.01 -5.46 -3.88
N HIS A 66 -2.88 -4.95 -3.36
CA HIS A 66 -1.59 -5.62 -3.32
C HIS A 66 -0.82 -5.21 -2.05
N ALA A 67 -0.17 -6.18 -1.39
CA ALA A 67 0.75 -5.91 -0.29
C ALA A 67 1.90 -6.91 -0.31
N MET A 68 3.14 -6.43 -0.22
CA MET A 68 4.34 -7.26 -0.11
C MET A 68 5.44 -6.54 0.67
N LYS A 69 6.48 -7.26 1.07
CA LYS A 69 7.71 -6.61 1.57
C LYS A 69 8.27 -5.71 0.46
N ALA A 70 8.68 -4.51 0.84
CA ALA A 70 9.26 -3.58 -0.13
C ALA A 70 10.47 -4.21 -0.81
N ARG A 71 10.50 -4.11 -2.15
CA ARG A 71 11.65 -4.53 -2.95
C ARG A 71 12.82 -3.58 -2.67
N SER A 72 14.06 -4.06 -2.75
CA SER A 72 15.25 -3.27 -2.41
C SER A 72 15.33 -1.93 -3.14
N GLN A 73 14.96 -1.90 -4.42
CA GLN A 73 14.91 -0.69 -5.26
C GLN A 73 13.92 0.38 -4.77
N MET A 74 12.92 0.03 -3.96
CA MET A 74 11.95 0.99 -3.43
C MET A 74 12.56 1.85 -2.32
N LEU A 75 13.69 1.43 -1.75
CA LEU A 75 14.41 2.23 -0.76
C LEU A 75 15.00 3.50 -1.37
N ASP A 76 15.26 3.51 -2.67
CA ASP A 76 15.79 4.68 -3.40
C ASP A 76 14.75 5.82 -3.52
N LEU A 77 13.48 5.54 -3.23
CA LEU A 77 12.38 6.52 -3.22
C LEU A 77 12.20 7.20 -1.86
N LEU A 78 12.86 6.71 -0.81
CA LEU A 78 12.73 7.28 0.53
C LEU A 78 13.61 8.54 0.67
N PRO A 79 13.15 9.56 1.41
CA PRO A 79 13.89 10.82 1.62
C PRO A 79 15.15 10.66 2.49
#